data_AF-A0AB38EPC0-F1
#
_entry.id   AF-A0AB38EPC0-F1
#
_cell.length_a   1.000
_cell.length_b   1.000
_cell.length_c   1.000
_cell.angle_alpha   90.00
_cell.angle_beta   90.00
_cell.angle_gamma   90.00
#
_symmetry.space_group_name_H-M   'P 1'
#
loop_
_entity.id
_entity.type
_entity.pdbx_description
1 polymer ?
#
loop_
_entity_poly.entity_id
_entity_poly.type
_entity_poly.pdbx_seq_one_letter_code
_entity_poly.pdbx_strand_id
1 'polypeptide(L)'
;MARLKTLGNRVATQGDRVSTAPPATWRAGKTTANQRGYNYAWQKARLVHLGANPLCVYCDRAGLVVAASVVDHIIAHNGDQTLFWARSNWQSLCKTCHDSVKQREEAKSRAF
;
A
#
# COMPACT_ATOMS: atom_id res chain seq x y z
N MET A 1 63.19 -18.16 29.16
CA MET A 1 62.21 -17.05 29.19
C MET A 1 61.26 -17.19 28.00
N ALA A 2 60.08 -17.77 28.18
CA ALA A 2 59.11 -17.93 27.10
C ALA A 2 58.20 -16.69 27.03
N ARG A 3 58.14 -16.01 25.87
CA ARG A 3 57.20 -14.91 25.62
C ARG A 3 55.86 -15.47 25.16
N LEU A 4 54.77 -15.13 25.86
CA LEU A 4 53.41 -15.42 25.39
C LEU A 4 53.11 -14.62 24.11
N LYS A 5 52.56 -15.30 23.11
CA LYS A 5 52.00 -14.65 21.91
C LYS A 5 50.55 -14.26 22.21
N THR A 6 50.25 -12.97 22.11
CA THR A 6 48.88 -12.46 22.17
C THR A 6 48.09 -12.89 20.94
N LEU A 7 46.91 -13.46 21.14
CA LEU A 7 45.97 -13.76 20.06
C LEU A 7 45.30 -12.46 19.60
N GLY A 8 45.34 -12.17 18.30
CA GLY A 8 44.66 -11.02 17.73
C GLY A 8 43.15 -11.10 17.92
N ASN A 9 42.52 -9.96 18.19
CA ASN A 9 41.07 -9.87 18.34
C ASN A 9 40.39 -10.23 17.00
N ARG A 10 39.60 -11.32 16.98
CA ARG A 10 38.93 -11.85 15.79
C ARG A 10 37.47 -11.40 15.66
N VAL A 11 37.06 -10.38 16.42
CA VAL A 11 35.69 -9.86 16.32
C VAL A 11 35.65 -8.79 15.23
N ALA A 12 34.97 -9.12 14.12
CA ALA A 12 34.66 -8.15 13.07
C ALA A 12 33.58 -7.17 13.57
N THR A 13 33.74 -5.89 13.29
CA THR A 13 32.73 -4.88 13.60
C THR A 13 31.55 -5.02 12.63
N GLN A 14 30.32 -4.96 13.17
CA GLN A 14 29.12 -4.94 12.35
C GLN A 14 29.10 -3.64 11.53
N GLY A 15 28.79 -3.73 10.23
CA GLY A 15 28.70 -2.55 9.36
C GLY A 15 27.55 -1.61 9.78
N ASP A 16 27.65 -0.34 9.40
CA ASP A 16 26.78 0.75 9.88
C ASP A 16 25.28 0.58 9.60
N ARG A 17 24.89 -0.38 8.75
CA ARG A 17 23.50 -0.60 8.35
C ARG A 17 23.06 -2.01 8.70
N VAL A 18 22.29 -2.11 9.78
CA VAL A 18 21.55 -3.33 10.10
C VAL A 18 20.31 -3.41 9.20
N SER A 19 20.13 -4.52 8.48
CA SER A 19 18.91 -4.76 7.72
C SER A 19 17.76 -4.97 8.70
N THR A 20 16.75 -4.12 8.66
CA THR A 20 15.51 -4.33 9.39
C THR A 20 14.66 -5.35 8.64
N ALA A 21 14.10 -6.32 9.38
CA ALA A 21 13.13 -7.24 8.81
C ALA A 21 11.93 -6.41 8.27
N PRO A 22 11.45 -6.67 7.04
CA PRO A 22 10.29 -5.97 6.53
C PRO A 22 9.10 -6.25 7.45
N PRO A 23 8.23 -5.26 7.71
CA PRO A 23 7.03 -5.50 8.50
C PRO A 23 6.22 -6.61 7.83
N ALA A 24 5.60 -7.48 8.64
CA ALA A 24 4.73 -8.56 8.18
C ALA A 24 3.44 -8.00 7.54
N THR A 25 3.59 -7.44 6.34
CA THR A 25 2.50 -6.88 5.54
C THR A 25 2.15 -7.87 4.44
N TRP A 26 0.91 -7.86 3.98
CA TRP A 26 0.49 -8.66 2.82
C TRP A 26 1.28 -8.31 1.53
N ARG A 27 1.98 -7.17 1.52
CA ARG A 27 2.88 -6.72 0.45
C ARG A 27 4.35 -7.16 0.63
N ALA A 28 4.70 -7.80 1.75
CA ALA A 28 6.10 -8.15 2.08
C ALA A 28 6.68 -9.26 1.18
N GLY A 29 5.83 -10.05 0.51
CA GLY A 29 6.28 -11.05 -0.46
C GLY A 29 6.77 -10.41 -1.76
N LYS A 30 7.74 -11.05 -2.44
CA LYS A 30 8.25 -10.67 -3.78
C LYS A 30 7.21 -10.91 -4.90
N THR A 31 5.96 -10.54 -4.68
CA THR A 31 4.89 -10.62 -5.68
C THR A 31 4.86 -9.37 -6.54
N THR A 32 4.56 -9.51 -7.82
CA THR A 32 4.37 -8.37 -8.71
C THR A 32 3.00 -7.70 -8.48
N ALA A 33 2.79 -6.47 -8.93
CA ALA A 33 1.48 -5.80 -8.81
C ALA A 33 0.36 -6.58 -9.53
N ASN A 34 0.69 -7.19 -10.67
CA ASN A 34 -0.22 -8.03 -11.43
C ASN A 34 -0.66 -9.26 -10.61
N GLN A 35 0.30 -9.95 -9.97
CA GLN A 35 0.01 -11.08 -9.08
C GLN A 35 -0.85 -10.69 -7.87
N ARG A 36 -0.83 -9.42 -7.45
CA ARG A 36 -1.68 -8.91 -6.37
C ARG A 36 -3.10 -8.54 -6.81
N GLY A 37 -3.41 -8.65 -8.10
CA GLY A 37 -4.73 -8.34 -8.67
C GLY A 37 -4.78 -7.06 -9.52
N TYR A 38 -3.74 -6.21 -9.46
CA TYR A 38 -3.66 -4.97 -10.25
C TYR A 38 -3.21 -5.22 -11.70
N ASN A 39 -3.91 -6.12 -12.39
CA ASN A 39 -3.59 -6.59 -13.73
C ASN A 39 -4.47 -5.92 -14.82
N TYR A 40 -4.45 -6.45 -16.05
CA TYR A 40 -5.25 -5.91 -17.15
C TYR A 40 -6.77 -5.97 -16.90
N ALA A 41 -7.26 -7.01 -16.21
CA ALA A 41 -8.67 -7.09 -15.84
C ALA A 41 -9.03 -5.94 -14.89
N TRP A 42 -8.15 -5.61 -13.94
CA TRP A 42 -8.34 -4.47 -13.06
C TRP A 42 -8.36 -3.16 -13.83
N GLN A 43 -7.43 -2.96 -14.78
CA GLN A 43 -7.41 -1.76 -15.62
C GLN A 43 -8.72 -1.57 -16.38
N LYS A 44 -9.28 -2.64 -16.98
CA LYS A 44 -10.60 -2.59 -17.64
C LYS A 44 -11.72 -2.24 -16.66
N ALA A 45 -11.80 -2.94 -15.54
CA ALA A 45 -12.87 -2.72 -14.57
C ALA A 45 -12.82 -1.32 -13.96
N ARG A 46 -11.60 -0.81 -13.72
CA ARG A 46 -11.35 0.57 -13.29
C ARG A 46 -11.91 1.59 -14.26
N LEU A 47 -11.69 1.43 -15.57
CA LEU A 47 -12.23 2.35 -16.58
C LEU A 47 -13.76 2.37 -16.59
N VAL A 48 -14.39 1.20 -16.50
CA VAL A 48 -15.85 1.09 -16.42
C VAL A 48 -16.38 1.78 -15.16
N HIS A 49 -15.75 1.53 -14.00
CA HIS A 49 -16.17 2.15 -12.75
C HIS A 49 -16.05 3.67 -12.78
N LEU A 50 -14.93 4.21 -13.29
CA LEU A 50 -14.73 5.66 -13.40
C LEU A 50 -15.68 6.30 -14.42
N GLY A 51 -16.04 5.59 -15.49
CA GLY A 51 -17.06 6.07 -16.43
C GLY A 51 -18.45 6.19 -15.79
N ALA A 52 -18.82 5.26 -14.91
CA ALA A 52 -20.08 5.30 -14.18
C ALA A 52 -20.06 6.22 -12.94
N ASN A 53 -18.88 6.43 -12.35
CA ASN A 53 -18.68 7.22 -11.12
C ASN A 53 -17.60 8.28 -11.38
N PRO A 54 -17.90 9.32 -12.16
CA PRO A 54 -16.90 10.27 -12.65
C PRO A 54 -16.44 11.28 -11.60
N LEU A 55 -17.12 11.38 -10.45
CA LEU A 55 -16.83 12.39 -9.42
C LEU A 55 -16.15 11.78 -8.20
N CYS A 56 -15.30 12.57 -7.56
CA CYS A 56 -14.64 12.23 -6.30
C CYS A 56 -15.66 12.25 -5.16
N VAL A 57 -15.88 11.10 -4.51
CA VAL A 57 -16.87 10.98 -3.43
C VAL A 57 -16.56 11.88 -2.22
N TYR A 58 -15.29 12.21 -1.97
CA TYR A 58 -14.91 13.09 -0.85
C TYR A 58 -15.16 14.56 -1.17
N CYS A 59 -14.90 14.96 -2.42
CA CYS A 59 -15.20 16.32 -2.87
C CYS A 59 -16.71 16.53 -2.94
N ASP A 60 -17.46 15.54 -3.43
CA ASP A 60 -18.92 15.58 -3.54
C ASP A 60 -19.59 15.78 -2.17
N ARG A 61 -19.14 15.02 -1.15
CA ARG A 61 -19.58 15.22 0.26
C ARG A 61 -19.31 16.62 0.81
N ALA A 62 -18.30 17.32 0.26
CA ALA A 62 -17.97 18.69 0.60
C ALA A 62 -18.67 19.73 -0.31
N GLY A 63 -19.59 19.30 -1.19
CA GLY A 63 -20.29 20.16 -2.13
C GLY A 63 -19.45 20.60 -3.33
N LEU A 64 -18.34 19.91 -3.63
CA LEU A 64 -17.41 20.23 -4.70
C LEU A 64 -17.51 19.23 -5.85
N VAL A 65 -17.60 19.74 -7.08
CA VAL A 65 -17.60 18.92 -8.30
C VAL A 65 -16.16 18.75 -8.80
N VAL A 66 -15.55 17.62 -8.48
CA VAL A 66 -14.17 17.30 -8.88
C VAL A 66 -14.12 15.92 -9.53
N ALA A 67 -13.49 15.83 -10.70
CA ALA A 67 -13.34 14.57 -11.42
C ALA A 67 -12.50 13.55 -10.64
N ALA A 68 -12.97 12.31 -10.59
CA ALA A 68 -12.23 11.18 -10.06
C ALA A 68 -11.21 10.67 -11.08
N SER A 69 -10.05 10.26 -10.58
CA SER A 69 -8.98 9.68 -11.38
C SER A 69 -8.42 8.39 -10.77
N VAL A 70 -8.92 7.97 -9.61
CA VAL A 70 -8.47 6.78 -8.89
C VAL A 70 -9.71 6.00 -8.44
N VAL A 71 -9.64 4.68 -8.59
CA VAL A 71 -10.57 3.77 -7.92
C VAL A 71 -9.85 3.20 -6.73
N ASP A 72 -10.43 3.43 -5.57
CA ASP A 72 -9.89 3.08 -4.28
C ASP A 72 -10.76 2.03 -3.59
N HIS A 73 -10.14 1.21 -2.73
CA HIS A 73 -10.86 0.23 -1.93
C HIS A 73 -11.26 0.85 -0.59
N ILE A 74 -12.57 0.96 -0.32
CA ILE A 74 -13.12 1.54 0.92
C ILE A 74 -12.50 0.83 2.13
N ILE A 75 -12.61 -0.51 2.14
CA ILE A 75 -11.95 -1.41 3.09
C ILE A 75 -10.70 -1.98 2.42
N ALA A 76 -9.55 -1.83 3.08
CA ALA A 76 -8.29 -2.38 2.61
C ALA A 76 -8.38 -3.91 2.47
N HIS A 77 -8.21 -4.41 1.25
CA HIS A 77 -8.42 -5.82 0.95
C HIS A 77 -7.34 -6.75 1.53
N ASN A 78 -6.15 -6.24 1.87
CA ASN A 78 -5.07 -6.99 2.54
C ASN A 78 -4.70 -8.36 1.90
N GLY A 79 -4.88 -8.49 0.59
CA GLY A 79 -4.63 -9.74 -0.16
C GLY A 79 -5.87 -10.60 -0.40
N ASP A 80 -7.01 -10.30 0.23
CA ASP A 80 -8.30 -10.94 -0.07
C ASP A 80 -8.78 -10.52 -1.47
N GLN A 81 -8.85 -11.49 -2.38
CA GLN A 81 -9.28 -11.27 -3.77
C GLN A 81 -10.80 -11.09 -3.88
N THR A 82 -11.59 -11.68 -2.98
CA THR A 82 -13.04 -11.48 -2.96
C THR A 82 -13.36 -10.03 -2.63
N LEU A 83 -12.71 -9.49 -1.58
CA LEU A 83 -12.87 -8.10 -1.17
C LEU A 83 -12.24 -7.12 -2.18
N PHE A 84 -11.17 -7.53 -2.89
CA PHE A 84 -10.57 -6.75 -3.97
C PHE A 84 -11.55 -6.55 -5.14
N TRP A 85 -12.28 -7.60 -5.53
CA TRP A 85 -13.22 -7.58 -6.67
C TRP A 85 -14.66 -7.18 -6.30
N ALA A 86 -14.97 -7.05 -5.01
CA ALA A 86 -16.24 -6.55 -4.54
C ALA A 86 -16.45 -5.09 -4.99
N ARG A 87 -17.28 -4.88 -6.02
CA ARG A 87 -17.56 -3.52 -6.55
C ARG A 87 -18.20 -2.59 -5.52
N SER A 88 -18.92 -3.15 -4.55
CA SER A 88 -19.46 -2.41 -3.40
C SER A 88 -18.36 -1.86 -2.49
N ASN A 89 -17.15 -2.39 -2.56
CA ASN A 89 -15.98 -1.93 -1.84
C ASN A 89 -15.15 -0.89 -2.65
N TRP A 90 -15.60 -0.50 -3.85
CA TRP A 90 -14.89 0.49 -4.68
C TRP A 90 -15.47 1.88 -4.48
N GLN A 91 -14.60 2.89 -4.44
CA GLN A 91 -14.98 4.29 -4.46
C GLN A 91 -14.12 5.11 -5.43
N SER A 92 -14.74 6.10 -6.06
CA SER A 92 -14.08 7.04 -6.98
C SER A 92 -13.49 8.23 -6.22
N LEU A 93 -12.18 8.45 -6.35
CA LEU A 93 -11.47 9.57 -5.70
C LEU A 93 -10.64 10.36 -6.71
N CYS A 94 -10.48 11.66 -6.46
CA CYS A 94 -9.42 12.45 -7.10
C CYS A 94 -8.07 12.12 -6.46
N LYS A 95 -6.97 12.36 -7.19
CA LYS A 95 -5.62 12.06 -6.69
C LYS A 95 -5.31 12.73 -5.35
N THR A 96 -5.72 13.98 -5.19
CA THR A 96 -5.49 14.76 -3.97
C THR A 96 -6.18 14.12 -2.76
N CYS A 97 -7.46 13.76 -2.86
CA CYS A 97 -8.19 13.13 -1.75
C CYS A 97 -7.67 11.72 -1.44
N HIS A 98 -7.29 10.96 -2.46
CA HIS A 98 -6.69 9.63 -2.30
C HIS A 98 -5.38 9.68 -1.51
N ASP A 99 -4.45 10.57 -1.90
CA ASP A 99 -3.13 10.66 -1.27
C ASP A 99 -3.12 11.40 0.09
N SER A 100 -4.22 12.03 0.48
CA SER A 100 -4.27 12.82 1.71
C SER A 100 -5.32 12.29 2.69
N VAL A 101 -6.60 12.55 2.42
CA VAL A 101 -7.71 12.22 3.32
C VAL A 101 -7.81 10.71 3.51
N LYS A 102 -7.87 9.94 2.41
CA LYS A 102 -7.98 8.48 2.48
C LYS A 102 -6.75 7.86 3.11
N GLN A 103 -5.55 8.26 2.70
CA GLN A 103 -4.30 7.77 3.32
C GLN A 103 -4.26 8.03 4.84
N ARG A 104 -4.74 9.20 5.30
CA ARG A 104 -4.84 9.50 6.74
C ARG A 104 -5.85 8.61 7.46
N GLU A 105 -7.00 8.33 6.85
CA GLU A 105 -8.02 7.45 7.42
C GLU A 105 -7.47 6.01 7.58
N GLU A 106 -6.77 5.50 6.58
CA GLU A 106 -6.14 4.17 6.64
C GLU A 106 -5.01 4.11 7.67
N ALA A 107 -4.24 5.18 7.83
CA ALA A 107 -3.20 5.23 8.85
C ALA A 107 -3.80 5.14 10.25
N LYS A 108 -4.93 5.83 10.49
CA LYS A 108 -5.67 5.76 11.76
C LYS A 108 -6.25 4.37 12.01
N SER A 109 -6.77 3.69 10.99
CA SER A 109 -7.35 2.36 11.14
C SER A 109 -6.32 1.24 11.38
N ARG A 110 -5.02 1.51 11.25
CA ARG A 110 -3.92 0.56 11.53
C ARG A 110 -3.33 0.71 12.93
N ALA A 111 -3.69 1.77 13.66
CA ALA A 111 -3.13 2.11 14.97
C ALA A 111 -3.90 1.49 16.15
N PHE A 112 -4.95 0.71 15.86
CA PHE A 112 -5.75 -0.06 16.81
C PHE A 112 -5.78 -1.52 16.35
#